data_AF-A0A5J6SLN8-F1
#
_entry.id   AF-A0A5J6SLN8-F1
#
_cell.length_a   1.000
_cell.length_b   1.000
_cell.length_c   1.000
_cell.angle_alpha   90.00
_cell.angle_beta   90.00
_cell.angle_gamma   90.00
#
_symmetry.space_group_name_H-M   'P 1'
#
loop_
_entity.id
_entity.type
_entity.pdbx_description
1 polymer ?
#
loop_
_entity_poly.entity_id
_entity_poly.type
_entity_poly.pdbx_seq_one_letter_code
_entity_poly.pdbx_strand_id
1 'polypeptide(L)' 'MQAENKKIYMNEYQTMLFDFMNSLPMQDNLKDELHKVALVTEIDSVKDFIIAKNIIFNLIRDIADGTLTITKTLETCL' A
#
# COMPACT_ATOMS: atom_id res chain seq x y z
N MET A 1 -3.84 -19.98 -0.47
CA MET A 1 -2.89 -20.50 -1.49
C MET A 1 -2.32 -19.40 -2.39
N GLN A 2 -3.08 -18.39 -2.84
CA GLN A 2 -2.53 -17.34 -3.71
C GLN A 2 -1.61 -16.32 -3.01
N ALA A 3 -1.88 -15.97 -1.74
CA ALA A 3 -1.10 -14.97 -0.99
C ALA A 3 0.33 -15.43 -0.64
N GLU A 4 0.54 -16.71 -0.32
CA GLU A 4 1.87 -17.23 0.01
C GLU A 4 2.78 -17.33 -1.23
N ASN A 5 2.24 -17.73 -2.38
CA ASN A 5 3.00 -17.77 -3.64
C ASN A 5 3.48 -16.38 -4.09
N LYS A 6 2.77 -15.32 -3.69
CA LYS A 6 3.11 -13.92 -4.00
C LYS A 6 4.35 -13.41 -3.26
N LYS A 7 4.78 -14.08 -2.18
CA LYS A 7 5.93 -13.68 -1.35
C LYS A 7 7.29 -14.21 -1.85
N ILE A 8 7.30 -15.15 -2.78
CA ILE A 8 8.53 -15.88 -3.21
C ILE A 8 9.58 -14.93 -3.83
N TYR A 9 9.15 -13.83 -4.43
CA TYR A 9 10.01 -12.85 -5.10
C TYR A 9 10.20 -11.56 -4.31
N MET A 10 9.72 -11.50 -3.06
CA MET A 10 9.80 -10.31 -2.22
C MET A 10 11.00 -10.38 -1.28
N ASN A 11 11.68 -9.26 -1.09
CA ASN A 11 12.60 -9.13 0.02
C ASN A 11 11.85 -9.01 1.37
N GLU A 12 12.59 -9.01 2.47
CA GLU A 12 12.01 -8.96 3.83
C GLU A 12 11.11 -7.73 4.02
N TYR A 13 11.55 -6.56 3.54
CA TYR A 13 10.83 -5.30 3.69
C TYR A 13 9.55 -5.24 2.84
N GLN A 14 9.61 -5.76 1.62
CA GLN A 14 8.44 -5.91 0.75
C GLN A 14 7.43 -6.89 1.36
N THR A 15 7.91 -7.97 2.00
CA THR A 15 7.05 -8.92 2.72
C THR A 15 6.38 -8.26 3.93
N MET A 16 7.12 -7.49 4.72
CA MET A 16 6.57 -6.72 5.84
C MET A 16 5.51 -5.71 5.37
N LEU A 17 5.73 -5.05 4.23
CA LEU A 17 4.76 -4.11 3.67
C LEU A 17 3.50 -4.83 3.17
N PHE A 18 3.66 -6.00 2.55
CA PHE A 18 2.54 -6.83 2.14
C PHE A 18 1.67 -7.27 3.32
N ASP A 19 2.30 -7.76 4.39
CA ASP A 19 1.57 -8.21 5.58
C ASP A 19 0.84 -7.04 6.26
N PHE A 20 1.50 -5.88 6.33
CA PHE A 20 0.86 -4.64 6.78
C PHE A 20 -0.40 -4.32 5.98
N MET A 21 -0.32 -4.26 4.64
CA MET A 21 -1.48 -3.92 3.80
C MET A 21 -2.63 -4.92 3.94
N ASN A 22 -2.33 -6.21 4.09
CA ASN A 22 -3.37 -7.24 4.26
C ASN A 22 -4.07 -7.15 5.62
N SER A 23 -3.37 -6.67 6.66
CA SER A 23 -3.93 -6.46 7.99
C SER A 23 -4.94 -5.32 8.08
N LEU A 24 -4.97 -4.42 7.10
CA LEU A 24 -5.84 -3.24 7.13
C LEU A 24 -7.28 -3.62 6.75
N PRO A 25 -8.31 -2.98 7.35
CA PRO A 25 -9.72 -3.25 7.07
C PRO A 25 -10.17 -2.54 5.79
N MET A 26 -9.63 -2.97 4.65
CA MET A 26 -9.94 -2.44 3.31
C MET A 26 -10.59 -3.49 2.42
N GLN A 27 -11.27 -3.05 1.36
CA GLN A 27 -11.80 -3.92 0.32
C GLN A 27 -10.67 -4.68 -0.40
N ASP A 28 -10.93 -5.94 -0.77
CA ASP A 28 -9.91 -6.84 -1.34
C ASP A 28 -9.34 -6.33 -2.68
N ASN A 29 -10.16 -5.68 -3.50
CA ASN A 29 -9.72 -5.05 -4.75
C ASN A 29 -8.64 -3.97 -4.51
N LEU A 30 -8.82 -3.15 -3.47
CA LEU A 30 -7.84 -2.12 -3.10
C LEU A 30 -6.55 -2.76 -2.56
N LYS A 31 -6.66 -3.85 -1.79
CA LYS A 31 -5.50 -4.62 -1.33
C LYS A 31 -4.70 -5.20 -2.49
N ASP A 32 -5.37 -5.72 -3.52
CA ASP A 32 -4.70 -6.26 -4.70
C ASP A 32 -3.97 -5.18 -5.51
N GLU A 33 -4.55 -3.99 -5.68
CA GLU A 33 -3.86 -2.88 -6.36
C GLU A 33 -2.66 -2.37 -5.55
N LEU A 34 -2.81 -2.18 -4.24
CA LEU A 34 -1.70 -1.78 -3.37
C LEU A 34 -0.56 -2.82 -3.34
N HIS A 35 -0.92 -4.11 -3.39
CA HIS A 35 0.07 -5.19 -3.49
C HIS A 35 0.89 -5.12 -4.79
N LYS A 36 0.25 -4.82 -5.94
CA LYS A 36 0.98 -4.63 -7.20
C LYS A 36 1.97 -3.48 -7.11
N VAL A 37 1.59 -2.37 -6.46
CA VAL A 37 2.47 -1.22 -6.24
C VAL A 37 3.65 -1.61 -5.35
N ALA A 38 3.43 -2.34 -4.25
CA ALA A 38 4.51 -2.79 -3.38
C ALA A 38 5.49 -3.74 -4.07
N LEU A 39 5.04 -4.60 -4.98
CA LEU A 39 5.90 -5.50 -5.77
C LEU A 39 6.88 -4.75 -6.68
N VAL A 40 6.45 -3.63 -7.26
CA VAL A 40 7.29 -2.84 -8.17
C VAL A 40 8.10 -1.77 -7.45
N THR A 41 7.87 -1.57 -6.16
CA THR A 41 8.62 -0.61 -5.36
C THR A 41 9.90 -1.27 -4.84
N GLU A 42 11.05 -0.70 -5.19
CA GLU A 42 12.34 -1.07 -4.61
C GLU A 42 12.37 -0.59 -3.15
N ILE A 43 12.41 -1.55 -2.21
CA ILE A 43 12.46 -1.26 -0.76
C ILE A 43 13.65 -2.00 -0.19
N ASP A 44 14.79 -1.32 -0.12
CA ASP A 44 16.07 -1.96 0.22
C ASP A 44 16.51 -1.72 1.67
N SER A 45 15.74 -0.91 2.41
CA SER A 45 16.05 -0.60 3.80
C SER A 45 14.81 -0.46 4.68
N VAL A 46 15.01 -0.60 5.99
CA VAL A 46 13.98 -0.32 7.00
C VAL A 46 13.46 1.12 6.91
N LYS A 47 14.30 2.08 6.47
CA LYS A 47 13.91 3.47 6.31
C LYS A 47 12.92 3.61 5.15
N ASP A 48 13.21 2.97 4.03
CA ASP A 48 12.34 2.99 2.84
C ASP A 48 11.00 2.30 3.15
N PHE A 49 11.05 1.20 3.91
CA PHE A 49 9.85 0.54 4.43
C PHE A 49 8.99 1.49 5.28
N ILE A 50 9.59 2.19 6.25
CA ILE A 50 8.86 3.12 7.13
C ILE A 50 8.19 4.24 6.30
N ILE A 51 8.89 4.77 5.29
CA ILE A 51 8.36 5.80 4.39
C ILE A 51 7.16 5.25 3.61
N ALA A 52 7.32 4.12 2.93
CA ALA A 52 6.25 3.50 2.14
C ALA A 52 5.02 3.18 2.99
N LYS A 53 5.23 2.55 4.16
CA LYS A 53 4.19 2.23 5.12
C LYS A 53 3.42 3.48 5.58
N ASN A 54 4.13 4.56 5.94
CA ASN A 54 3.51 5.79 6.42
C ASN A 54 2.71 6.50 5.32
N ILE A 55 3.21 6.54 4.08
CA ILE A 55 2.49 7.14 2.95
C ILE A 55 1.19 6.37 2.69
N ILE A 56 1.27 5.03 2.59
CA ILE A 56 0.10 4.18 2.36
C ILE A 56 -0.92 4.34 3.50
N PHE A 57 -0.46 4.32 4.76
CA PHE A 57 -1.35 4.49 5.91
C PHE A 57 -2.04 5.85 5.92
N ASN A 58 -1.30 6.93 5.62
CA ASN A 58 -1.87 8.27 5.55
C ASN A 58 -2.87 8.40 4.40
N LEU A 59 -2.58 7.87 3.21
CA LEU A 59 -3.55 7.87 2.10
C LEU A 59 -4.84 7.14 2.46
N ILE A 60 -4.73 5.97 3.08
CA ILE A 60 -5.90 5.19 3.52
C ILE A 60 -6.69 5.96 4.58
N ARG A 61 -6.00 6.55 5.56
CA ARG A 61 -6.64 7.38 6.59
C ARG A 61 -7.32 8.60 5.96
N ASP A 62 -6.66 9.30 5.05
CA ASP A 62 -7.22 10.47 4.40
C ASP A 62 -8.43 10.11 3.52
N ILE A 63 -8.47 8.93 2.91
CA ILE A 63 -9.65 8.41 2.20
C ILE A 63 -10.77 8.06 3.20
N ALA A 64 -10.45 7.36 4.30
CA ALA A 64 -11.42 6.96 5.32
C ALA A 64 -12.05 8.16 6.04
N ASP A 65 -11.24 9.19 6.31
CA ASP A 65 -11.65 10.44 6.94
C ASP A 65 -12.32 11.41 5.93
N GLY A 66 -12.44 11.03 4.64
CA GLY A 66 -13.03 11.86 3.58
C GLY A 66 -12.23 13.11 3.21
N THR A 67 -10.95 13.16 3.62
CA THR A 67 -10.02 14.26 3.36
C THR A 67 -9.50 14.22 1.93
N LEU A 68 -9.12 13.03 1.44
CA LEU A 68 -8.79 12.75 0.04
C LEU A 68 -10.01 12.10 -0.65
N THR A 69 -10.76 12.88 -1.42
CA THR A 69 -11.69 12.32 -2.42
C THR A 69 -10.99 12.33 -3.77
N ILE A 70 -11.14 11.26 -4.57
CA ILE A 70 -10.66 11.20 -5.96
C ILE A 70 -11.14 12.45 -6.72
N THR A 71 -12.35 12.93 -6.40
CA THR A 71 -12.91 14.21 -6.87
C THR A 71 -12.04 15.41 -6.51
N LYS A 72 -11.63 15.60 -5.25
CA LYS A 72 -10.77 16.74 -4.85
C LYS A 72 -9.40 16.70 -5.52
N THR A 73 -8.80 15.52 -5.66
CA THR A 73 -7.51 15.39 -6.36
C THR A 73 -7.66 15.75 -7.84
N LEU A 74 -8.74 15.31 -8.50
CA LEU A 74 -9.03 15.68 -9.89
C LEU A 74 -9.40 17.17 -10.03
N GLU A 75 -10.13 17.76 -9.09
CA GLU A 75 -10.45 19.20 -9.05
C GLU A 75 -9.22 20.08 -8.79
N THR A 76 -8.22 19.57 -8.08
CA THR A 76 -6.98 20.32 -7.85
C THR A 76 -6.00 20.17 -9.02
N CYS A 77 -6.17 19.14 -9.85
CA CYS A 77 -5.32 18.84 -11.01
C CYS A 77 -5.91 19.24 -12.37
N LEU A 78 -7.17 19.69 -12.44
CA LEU A 78 -7.85 20.22 -13.64
C LEU A 78 -8.16 21.71 -13.47
#